data_AF-A0A1Y2X5R2-F1
#
_entry.id   AF-A0A1Y2X5R2-F1
#
_cell.length_a   1.000
_cell.length_b   1.000
_cell.length_c   1.000
_cell.angle_alpha   90.00
_cell.angle_beta   90.00
_cell.angle_gamma   90.00
#
_symmetry.space_group_name_H-M   'P 1'
#
loop_
_entity.id
_entity.type
_entity.pdbx_description
1 polymer ?
#
loop_
_entity_poly.entity_id
_entity_poly.type
_entity_poly.pdbx_seq_one_letter_code
_entity_poly.pdbx_strand_id
1 'polypeptide(L)'
;MSPIQPDLQIYYSMDTLEGIPAKTMALLEVARDCPGAIDNPVVESTLRDALQQIWAKLLVNPRYVMSRDEFAIFNFFQGVELDEQMAKIAAEARANYWNQTWGEYKQ
;
A
#
# COMPACT_ATOMS: atom_id res chain seq x y z
N MET A 1 -27.10 -20.09 25.22
CA MET A 1 -27.20 -19.15 24.06
C MET A 1 -25.85 -18.50 23.91
N SER A 2 -25.02 -18.98 22.98
CA SER A 2 -23.79 -18.29 22.62
C SER A 2 -24.15 -17.02 21.84
N PRO A 3 -23.49 -15.89 22.07
CA PRO A 3 -23.70 -14.73 21.22
C PRO A 3 -23.27 -15.10 19.79
N ILE A 4 -24.15 -14.83 18.83
CA ILE A 4 -23.82 -14.87 17.41
C ILE A 4 -22.69 -13.85 17.24
N GLN A 5 -21.46 -14.35 17.09
CA GLN A 5 -20.35 -13.50 16.68
C GLN A 5 -20.70 -13.00 15.27
N PRO A 6 -20.79 -11.68 15.03
CA PRO A 6 -20.96 -11.19 13.68
C PRO A 6 -19.78 -11.70 12.85
N ASP A 7 -20.09 -12.31 11.71
CA ASP A 7 -19.11 -12.81 10.75
C ASP A 7 -18.07 -11.73 10.47
N LEU A 8 -16.78 -12.02 10.68
CA LEU A 8 -15.72 -11.06 10.40
C LEU A 8 -15.67 -10.69 8.90
N GLN A 9 -16.28 -11.48 8.00
CA GLN A 9 -16.37 -11.14 6.58
C GLN A 9 -17.19 -9.88 6.30
N ILE A 10 -18.24 -9.59 7.08
CA ILE A 10 -19.06 -8.38 6.82
C ILE A 10 -18.31 -7.10 7.20
N TYR A 11 -17.37 -7.16 8.14
CA TYR A 11 -16.51 -6.02 8.46
C TYR A 11 -15.38 -5.81 7.44
N TYR A 12 -14.87 -6.88 6.82
CA TYR A 12 -13.91 -6.78 5.71
C TYR A 12 -14.56 -6.41 4.37
N SER A 13 -15.89 -6.57 4.23
CA SER A 13 -16.61 -6.37 2.97
C SER A 13 -17.16 -4.94 2.75
N MET A 14 -17.01 -4.01 3.70
CA MET A 14 -17.51 -2.63 3.52
C MET A 14 -16.44 -1.56 3.22
N ASP A 15 -15.16 -1.94 3.10
CA ASP A 15 -14.06 -1.04 2.69
C ASP A 15 -13.28 -1.53 1.46
N THR A 16 -13.85 -2.45 0.66
CA THR A 16 -13.35 -2.74 -0.70
C THR A 16 -13.90 -1.74 -1.71
N LEU A 17 -13.76 -0.44 -1.44
CA LEU A 17 -13.68 0.53 -2.52
C LEU A 17 -12.30 0.33 -3.14
N GLU A 18 -12.25 -0.09 -4.40
CA GLU A 18 -11.00 -0.32 -5.14
C GLU A 18 -10.07 0.90 -5.05
N GLY A 19 -9.14 0.93 -4.09
CA GLY A 19 -8.19 2.02 -3.94
C GLY A 19 -7.74 2.29 -2.51
N ILE A 20 -6.75 3.17 -2.38
CA ILE A 20 -6.30 3.68 -1.09
C ILE A 20 -7.32 4.70 -0.58
N PRO A 21 -7.77 4.65 0.69
CA PRO A 21 -8.70 5.64 1.23
C PRO A 21 -8.13 7.06 1.16
N ALA A 22 -8.97 8.05 0.81
CA ALA A 22 -8.55 9.46 0.74
C ALA A 22 -7.92 9.97 2.05
N LYS A 23 -8.41 9.47 3.20
CA LYS A 23 -7.82 9.77 4.51
C LYS A 23 -6.38 9.27 4.61
N THR A 24 -6.08 8.07 4.10
CA THR A 24 -4.72 7.51 4.08
C THR A 24 -3.81 8.38 3.20
N MET A 25 -4.30 8.86 2.05
CA MET A 25 -3.53 9.78 1.21
C MET A 25 -3.29 11.13 1.89
N ALA A 26 -4.27 11.68 2.61
CA ALA A 26 -4.05 12.90 3.39
C ALA A 26 -2.98 12.72 4.48
N LEU A 27 -2.95 11.56 5.15
CA LEU A 27 -1.91 11.25 6.14
C LEU A 27 -0.53 11.05 5.49
N LEU A 28 -0.48 10.50 4.28
CA LEU A 28 0.75 10.39 3.51
C LEU A 28 1.34 11.77 3.19
N GLU A 29 0.52 12.73 2.77
CA GLU A 29 1.00 14.09 2.51
C GLU A 29 1.50 14.77 3.79
N VAL A 30 0.79 14.61 4.92
CA VAL A 30 1.27 15.11 6.22
C VAL A 30 2.63 14.51 6.59
N ALA A 31 2.83 13.21 6.37
CA ALA A 31 4.09 12.53 6.65
C ALA A 31 5.24 12.97 5.73
N ARG A 32 4.93 13.43 4.51
CA ARG A 32 5.92 14.00 3.57
C ARG A 32 6.32 15.43 3.93
N ASP A 33 5.35 16.24 4.33
CA ASP A 33 5.57 17.64 4.67
C ASP A 33 6.25 17.81 6.05
N CYS A 34 6.05 16.85 6.95
CA CYS A 34 6.59 16.87 8.30
C CYS A 34 7.31 15.56 8.61
N PRO A 35 8.66 15.52 8.58
CA PRO A 35 9.43 14.30 8.84
C PRO A 35 9.11 13.62 10.19
N GLY A 36 8.70 14.37 11.22
CA GLY A 36 8.31 13.82 12.52
C GLY A 36 6.84 13.39 12.62
N ALA A 37 6.02 13.61 11.60
CA ALA A 37 4.62 13.19 11.64
C ALA A 37 4.46 11.67 11.57
N ILE A 38 5.46 10.94 11.04
CA ILE A 38 5.46 9.47 11.05
C ILE A 38 5.60 8.91 12.47
N ASP A 39 6.11 9.69 13.43
CA ASP A 39 6.21 9.27 14.84
C ASP A 39 4.84 9.29 15.55
N ASN A 40 3.80 9.86 14.91
CA ASN A 40 2.44 9.79 15.41
C ASN A 40 1.88 8.37 15.15
N PRO A 41 1.46 7.62 16.20
CA PRO A 41 1.02 6.23 16.06
C PRO A 41 -0.12 6.03 15.06
N VAL A 42 -1.01 7.02 14.91
CA VAL A 42 -2.14 6.97 13.98
C VAL A 42 -1.68 7.10 12.54
N VAL A 43 -0.70 7.98 12.28
CA VAL A 43 -0.10 8.17 10.96
C VAL A 43 0.66 6.91 10.58
N GLU A 44 1.51 6.43 11.50
CA GLU A 44 2.30 5.22 11.29
C GLU A 44 1.42 4.00 11.01
N SER A 45 0.46 3.70 11.88
CA SER A 45 -0.37 2.50 11.76
C SER A 45 -1.17 2.53 10.45
N THR A 46 -1.77 3.67 10.11
CA THR A 46 -2.60 3.77 8.90
C THR A 46 -1.78 3.58 7.63
N LEU A 47 -0.57 4.14 7.55
CA LEU A 47 0.30 3.99 6.39
C LEU A 47 0.92 2.58 6.32
N ARG A 48 1.25 1.96 7.46
CA ARG A 48 1.74 0.59 7.52
C ARG A 48 0.67 -0.42 7.14
N ASP A 49 -0.57 -0.25 7.58
CA ASP A 49 -1.68 -1.13 7.22
C ASP A 49 -1.92 -1.10 5.71
N ALA A 50 -1.88 0.09 5.09
CA ALA A 50 -1.97 0.22 3.65
C ALA A 50 -0.77 -0.43 2.93
N LEU A 51 0.45 -0.25 3.44
CA LEU A 51 1.64 -0.93 2.91
C LEU A 51 1.51 -2.45 2.97
N GLN A 52 0.99 -3.01 4.07
CA GLN A 52 0.77 -4.45 4.21
C GLN A 52 -0.22 -5.00 3.18
N GLN A 53 -1.29 -4.26 2.89
CA GLN A 53 -2.25 -4.64 1.84
C GLN A 53 -1.59 -4.66 0.45
N ILE A 54 -0.71 -3.70 0.16
CA ILE A 54 0.05 -3.66 -1.10
C ILE A 54 0.99 -4.87 -1.20
N TRP A 55 1.73 -5.17 -0.13
CA TRP A 55 2.57 -6.36 -0.08
C TRP A 55 1.79 -7.66 -0.30
N ALA A 56 0.61 -7.80 0.31
CA ALA A 56 -0.24 -8.96 0.09
C ALA A 56 -0.57 -9.17 -1.39
N LYS A 57 -0.87 -8.09 -2.13
CA LYS A 57 -1.13 -8.15 -3.58
C LYS A 57 0.12 -8.56 -4.37
N LEU A 58 1.28 -7.97 -4.05
CA LEU A 58 2.56 -8.28 -4.71
C LEU A 58 3.02 -9.72 -4.48
N LEU A 59 2.83 -10.24 -3.27
CA LEU A 59 3.21 -11.60 -2.91
C LEU A 59 2.31 -12.65 -3.56
N VAL A 60 1.02 -12.35 -3.73
CA VAL A 60 0.07 -13.22 -4.43
C VAL A 60 0.32 -13.20 -5.94
N ASN A 61 0.59 -12.02 -6.50
CA ASN A 61 0.84 -11.84 -7.93
C ASN A 61 2.02 -10.89 -8.16
N PRO A 62 3.24 -11.42 -8.43
CA PRO A 62 4.41 -10.59 -8.74
C PRO A 62 4.27 -9.73 -10.00
N ARG A 63 3.29 -10.00 -10.88
CA ARG A 63 2.98 -9.19 -12.06
C ARG A 63 1.93 -8.11 -11.81
N TYR A 64 1.45 -7.98 -10.57
CA TYR A 64 0.54 -6.92 -10.19
C TYR A 64 1.18 -5.56 -10.48
N VAL A 65 0.42 -4.66 -11.10
CA VAL A 65 0.82 -3.27 -11.27
C VAL A 65 0.02 -2.41 -10.30
N MET A 66 0.73 -1.72 -9.42
CA MET A 66 0.13 -0.82 -8.44
C MET A 66 -0.55 0.36 -9.13
N SER A 67 -1.65 0.82 -8.55
CA SER A 67 -2.20 2.14 -8.85
C SER A 67 -1.26 3.26 -8.40
N ARG A 68 -1.53 4.50 -8.84
CA ARG A 68 -0.75 5.68 -8.45
C ARG A 68 -0.68 5.85 -6.93
N ASP A 69 -1.78 5.68 -6.22
CA ASP A 69 -1.86 5.89 -4.77
C ASP A 69 -1.16 4.77 -4.00
N GLU A 70 -1.30 3.53 -4.46
CA GLU A 70 -0.53 2.40 -3.90
C GLU A 70 0.96 2.61 -4.10
N PHE A 71 1.38 3.02 -5.30
CA PHE A 71 2.77 3.32 -5.56
C PHE A 71 3.29 4.46 -4.67
N ALA A 72 2.48 5.49 -4.44
CA ALA A 72 2.84 6.62 -3.58
C ALA A 72 3.12 6.18 -2.12
N ILE A 73 2.30 5.28 -1.57
CA ILE A 73 2.51 4.69 -0.24
C ILE A 73 3.71 3.74 -0.25
N PHE A 74 3.78 2.84 -1.23
CA PHE A 74 4.86 1.87 -1.33
C PHE A 74 6.23 2.56 -1.42
N ASN A 75 6.33 3.62 -2.22
CA ASN A 75 7.57 4.37 -2.41
C ASN A 75 7.94 5.24 -1.19
N PHE A 76 6.97 5.62 -0.36
CA PHE A 76 7.26 6.32 0.90
C PHE A 76 8.12 5.46 1.83
N PHE A 77 7.89 4.15 1.87
CA PHE A 77 8.64 3.20 2.69
C PHE A 77 9.87 2.59 1.99
N GLN A 78 10.38 3.18 0.91
CA GLN A 78 11.53 2.64 0.18
C GLN A 78 12.83 2.53 1.01
N GLY A 79 12.94 3.31 2.09
CA GLY A 79 14.10 3.30 3.00
C GLY A 79 14.04 2.24 4.10
N VAL A 80 12.96 1.45 4.17
CA VAL A 80 12.85 0.33 5.12
C VAL A 80 13.83 -0.77 4.70
N GLU A 81 14.54 -1.33 5.68
CA GLU A 81 15.42 -2.47 5.46
C GLU A 81 14.60 -3.71 5.09
N LEU A 82 14.95 -4.34 3.98
CA LEU A 82 14.30 -5.53 3.43
C LEU A 82 15.33 -6.63 3.26
N ASP A 83 14.90 -7.89 3.44
CA ASP A 83 15.72 -9.03 3.02
C ASP A 83 15.89 -9.07 1.48
N GLU A 84 16.81 -9.92 1.00
CA GLU A 84 17.14 -10.02 -0.42
C GLU A 84 15.92 -10.36 -1.30
N GLN A 85 15.03 -11.23 -0.82
CA GLN A 85 13.86 -11.67 -1.57
C GLN A 85 12.82 -10.55 -1.67
N MET A 86 12.53 -9.88 -0.55
CA MET A 86 11.64 -8.73 -0.48
C MET A 86 12.18 -7.56 -1.31
N ALA A 87 13.50 -7.30 -1.25
CA ALA A 87 14.14 -6.26 -2.04
C ALA A 87 13.99 -6.49 -3.55
N LYS A 88 14.11 -7.74 -4.00
CA LYS A 88 13.88 -8.12 -5.39
C LYS A 88 12.42 -7.88 -5.82
N ILE A 89 11.46 -8.32 -5.02
CA ILE A 89 10.03 -8.10 -5.31
C ILE A 89 9.72 -6.60 -5.37
N ALA A 90 10.26 -5.81 -4.44
CA ALA A 90 10.08 -4.36 -4.45
C ALA A 90 10.67 -3.70 -5.71
N ALA A 91 11.83 -4.15 -6.18
CA ALA A 91 12.45 -3.67 -7.40
C ALA A 91 11.60 -3.99 -8.65
N GLU A 92 11.12 -5.23 -8.75
CA GLU A 92 10.23 -5.67 -9.84
C GLU A 92 8.90 -4.91 -9.84
N ALA A 93 8.29 -4.73 -8.67
CA ALA A 93 7.04 -3.98 -8.49
C ALA A 93 7.17 -2.52 -8.98
N ARG A 94 8.29 -1.85 -8.64
CA ARG A 94 8.58 -0.50 -9.14
C ARG A 94 8.81 -0.48 -10.65
N ALA A 95 9.54 -1.46 -11.19
CA ALA A 95 9.76 -1.57 -12.63
C ALA A 95 8.43 -1.77 -13.38
N ASN A 96 7.53 -2.60 -12.88
CA ASN A 96 6.21 -2.85 -13.46
C ASN A 96 5.38 -1.56 -13.55
N TYR A 97 5.34 -0.78 -12.46
CA TYR A 97 4.65 0.52 -12.42
C TYR A 97 5.18 1.49 -13.49
N TRP A 98 6.51 1.65 -13.57
CA TRP A 98 7.11 2.54 -14.56
C TRP A 98 6.91 2.03 -15.99
N ASN A 99 7.07 0.73 -16.24
CA ASN A 99 6.90 0.15 -17.57
C ASN A 99 5.49 0.36 -18.11
N GLN A 100 4.46 0.27 -17.27
CA GLN A 100 3.10 0.63 -17.67
C GLN A 100 3.00 2.13 -18.01
N THR A 101 3.51 2.99 -17.13
CA THR A 101 3.42 4.45 -17.28
C THR A 101 4.09 4.95 -18.56
N TRP A 102 5.21 4.35 -18.97
CA TRP A 102 5.94 4.72 -20.20
C TRP A 102 5.54 3.89 -21.44
N GLY A 103 4.91 2.72 -21.25
CA GLY A 103 4.37 1.89 -22.33
C GLY A 103 3.15 2.52 -23.01
N GLU A 104 2.38 3.35 -22.28
CA GLU A 104 1.22 4.09 -22.80
C GLU A 104 1.61 5.22 -23.78
N TYR A 105 2.87 5.67 -23.80
CA TYR A 105 3.37 6.72 -24.72
C TYR A 105 3.91 6.19 -26.06
N LYS A 106 3.79 4.88 -26.33
CA LYS A 106 4.26 4.24 -27.58
C LYS A 106 3.13 3.76 -28.51
N GLN A 107 1.95 4.38 -28.48
CA GLN A 107 0.89 4.17 -29.47
C GLN A 107 0.60 5.43 -30.27
#